data_AF-A0A2T0LAG4-F1
#
_entry.id   AF-A0A2T0LAG4-F1
#
_cell.length_a   1.000
_cell.length_b   1.000
_cell.length_c   1.000
_cell.angle_alpha   90.00
_cell.angle_beta   90.00
_cell.angle_gamma   90.00
#
_symmetry.space_group_name_H-M   'P 1'
#
loop_
_entity.id
_entity.type
_entity.pdbx_description
1 polymer ?
#
loop_
_entity_poly.entity_id
_entity_poly.type
_entity_poly.pdbx_seq_one_letter_code
_entity_poly.pdbx_strand_id
1 'polypeptide(L)' 'MASRMKVDVVEVIGNKKEFEYELDMKVQELNRSEIINISIAVSETNRGTRYTAAILHRYDDAWWK' A
#
# COMPACT_ATOMS: atom_id res chain seq x y z
N MET A 1 12.06 -0.85 22.25
CA MET A 1 12.24 -0.95 20.79
C MET A 1 11.49 0.20 20.16
N ALA A 2 12.10 0.94 19.22
CA ALA A 2 11.42 2.03 18.53
C ALA A 2 10.77 1.48 17.27
N SER A 3 9.45 1.34 17.28
CA SER A 3 8.69 0.95 16.10
C SER A 3 8.77 2.04 15.04
N ARG A 4 9.11 1.67 13.80
CA ARG A 4 9.22 2.61 12.68
C ARG A 4 7.95 2.58 11.86
N MET A 5 7.55 3.75 11.37
CA MET A 5 6.41 3.89 10.45
C MET A 5 6.92 4.02 9.03
N LYS A 6 6.23 3.39 8.08
CA LYS A 6 6.48 3.50 6.65
C LYS A 6 5.17 3.68 5.91
N VAL A 7 5.23 4.40 4.79
CA VAL A 7 4.13 4.49 3.83
C VAL A 7 4.59 3.82 2.54
N ASP A 8 3.84 2.84 2.07
CA ASP A 8 3.98 2.25 0.74
C ASP A 8 2.81 2.70 -0.15
N VAL A 9 3.08 2.92 -1.44
CA VAL A 9 2.09 3.41 -2.41
C VAL A 9 1.91 2.39 -3.52
N VAL A 10 0.65 2.10 -3.86
CA VAL A 10 0.25 1.32 -5.04
C VAL A 10 -0.49 2.26 -5.97
N GLU A 11 -0.07 2.36 -7.23
CA GLU A 11 -0.71 3.18 -8.25
C GLU A 11 -0.91 2.39 -9.54
N VAL A 12 -2.13 2.41 -10.07
CA VAL A 12 -2.48 1.78 -11.35
C VAL A 12 -3.39 2.73 -12.15
N ILE A 13 -3.18 2.82 -13.46
CA ILE A 13 -3.97 3.65 -14.37
C ILE A 13 -4.75 2.74 -15.33
N GLY A 14 -6.07 2.94 -15.40
CA GLY A 14 -6.95 2.35 -16.42
C GLY A 14 -7.64 1.04 -16.04
N ASN A 15 -7.12 0.28 -15.07
CA ASN A 15 -7.65 -1.03 -14.71
C ASN A 15 -7.85 -1.21 -13.20
N LYS A 16 -9.13 -1.20 -12.78
CA LYS A 16 -9.52 -1.39 -11.37
C LYS A 16 -9.14 -2.78 -10.83
N LYS A 17 -9.26 -3.84 -11.64
CA LYS A 17 -8.96 -5.21 -11.18
C LYS A 17 -7.48 -5.42 -10.94
N GLU A 18 -6.65 -4.83 -11.78
CA GLU A 18 -5.20 -4.83 -11.62
C GLU A 18 -4.79 -4.04 -10.37
N PHE A 19 -5.42 -2.88 -10.13
CA PHE A 19 -5.24 -2.15 -8.87
C PHE A 19 -5.59 -2.99 -7.63
N GLU A 20 -6.74 -3.67 -7.64
CA GLU A 20 -7.17 -4.53 -6.53
C GLU A 20 -6.19 -5.69 -6.30
N TYR A 21 -5.67 -6.28 -7.38
CA TYR A 21 -4.67 -7.36 -7.32
C TYR A 21 -3.33 -6.88 -6.74
N GLU A 22 -2.79 -5.77 -7.25
CA GLU A 22 -1.52 -5.18 -6.78
C GLU A 22 -1.63 -4.74 -5.31
N LEU A 23 -2.78 -4.19 -4.91
CA LEU A 23 -3.04 -3.80 -3.52
C LEU A 23 -3.07 -5.03 -2.61
N ASP A 24 -3.77 -6.10 -2.99
CA ASP A 24 -3.83 -7.34 -2.22
C ASP A 24 -2.44 -7.97 -2.08
N MET A 25 -1.68 -8.04 -3.17
CA MET A 25 -0.28 -8.47 -3.12
C MET A 25 0.55 -7.62 -2.16
N LYS A 26 0.39 -6.29 -2.19
CA LYS A 26 1.16 -5.41 -1.31
C LYS A 26 0.80 -5.61 0.16
N VAL A 27 -0.47 -5.80 0.47
CA VAL A 27 -0.96 -6.10 1.82
C VAL A 27 -0.41 -7.44 2.30
N GLN A 28 -0.36 -8.46 1.43
CA GLN A 28 0.22 -9.77 1.75
C GLN A 28 1.74 -9.71 1.98
N GLU A 29 2.49 -8.90 1.22
CA GLU A 29 3.92 -8.66 1.48
C GLU A 29 4.15 -8.03 2.86
N LEU A 30 3.23 -7.15 3.27
CA LEU A 30 3.27 -6.47 4.55
C LEU A 30 2.73 -7.31 5.71
N ASN A 31 2.49 -8.62 5.55
CA ASN A 31 1.94 -9.52 6.59
C ASN A 31 2.77 -9.57 7.89
N ARG A 32 4.05 -9.15 7.85
CA ARG A 32 4.89 -9.01 9.07
C ARG A 32 4.87 -7.60 9.69
N SER A 33 4.12 -6.68 9.09
CA SER A 33 3.96 -5.29 9.51
C SER A 33 2.54 -5.09 10.06
N GLU A 34 2.38 -4.19 11.02
CA GLU A 34 1.08 -3.78 11.52
C GLU A 34 0.53 -2.68 10.60
N ILE A 35 -0.47 -3.00 9.79
CA ILE A 35 -1.14 -2.00 8.94
C ILE A 35 -2.01 -1.10 9.84
N ILE A 36 -1.72 0.20 9.81
CA ILE A 36 -2.41 1.23 10.59
C ILE A 36 -3.58 1.82 9.79
N ASN A 37 -3.33 2.13 8.51
CA ASN A 37 -4.32 2.77 7.64
C ASN A 37 -4.04 2.45 6.18
N ILE A 38 -5.11 2.32 5.39
CA ILE A 38 -5.07 2.29 3.93
C ILE A 38 -6.00 3.39 3.42
N SER A 39 -5.44 4.40 2.76
CA SER A 39 -6.20 5.46 2.11
C SER A 39 -6.22 5.23 0.61
N ILE A 40 -7.40 5.22 0.01
CA ILE A 40 -7.60 5.04 -1.43
C ILE A 40 -8.12 6.33 -2.03
N ALA A 41 -7.47 6.78 -3.10
CA ALA A 41 -7.91 7.90 -3.92
C ALA A 41 -8.11 7.43 -5.36
N VAL A 42 -9.14 7.99 -5.99
CA VAL A 42 -9.45 7.74 -7.40
C VAL A 42 -9.55 9.08 -8.11
N SER A 43 -8.87 9.22 -9.24
CA SER A 43 -8.89 10.46 -10.04
C SER A 43 -8.92 10.15 -11.53
N GLU A 44 -9.54 11.03 -12.31
CA GLU A 44 -9.49 10.94 -13.78
C GLU A 44 -8.21 11.61 -14.30
N THR A 45 -7.59 10.96 -15.28
CA THR A 45 -6.42 11.50 -15.98
C THR A 45 -6.66 11.44 -17.48
N ASN A 46 -5.82 12.14 -18.25
CA ASN A 46 -5.81 12.04 -19.71
C ASN A 46 -5.49 10.64 -20.26
N ARG A 47 -5.03 9.71 -19.41
CA ARG A 47 -4.69 8.32 -19.75
C ARG A 47 -5.68 7.30 -19.18
N GLY A 48 -6.76 7.75 -18.53
CA GLY A 48 -7.76 6.91 -17.87
C GLY A 48 -7.89 7.19 -16.38
N THR A 49 -8.64 6.35 -15.67
CA THR A 49 -8.84 6.46 -14.22
C THR A 49 -7.58 5.99 -13.48
N ARG A 50 -6.97 6.87 -12.67
CA ARG A 50 -5.89 6.53 -11.75
C ARG A 50 -6.48 6.08 -10.42
N TYR A 51 -6.06 4.91 -9.96
CA TYR A 51 -6.33 4.36 -8.65
C TYR A 51 -5.03 4.40 -7.84
N THR A 52 -5.06 5.04 -6.68
CA THR A 52 -3.89 5.15 -5.80
C THR A 52 -4.27 4.69 -4.39
N ALA A 53 -3.49 3.80 -3.81
CA ALA A 53 -3.56 3.44 -2.40
C ALA A 53 -2.28 3.87 -1.68
N ALA A 54 -2.42 4.51 -0.53
CA ALA A 54 -1.33 4.76 0.41
C ALA A 54 -1.55 3.89 1.66
N ILE A 55 -0.59 3.02 1.95
CA ILE A 55 -0.62 2.05 3.05
C ILE A 55 0.34 2.54 4.13
N LEU A 56 -0.21 3.05 5.22
CA LEU A 56 0.56 3.37 6.43
C LEU A 56 0.67 2.11 7.29
N HIS A 57 1.89 1.68 7.57
CA HIS A 57 2.14 0.53 8.42
C HIS A 57 3.33 0.76 9.33
N ARG A 58 3.35 0.00 10.42
CA ARG A 58 4.44 -0.08 11.37
C ARG A 58 5.22 -1.37 11.13
N TYR A 59 6.54 -1.25 11.11
CA TYR A 59 7.42 -2.40 11.06
C TYR A 59 8.41 -2.34 12.23
N ASP A 60 8.63 -3.48 12.86
CA ASP A 60 9.64 -3.65 13.89
C ASP A 60 10.87 -4.34 13.26
N ASP A 61 12.05 -3.72 13.35
CA ASP A 61 13.34 -4.30 12.87
C ASP A 61 13.81 -5.52 13.71
N ALA A 62 12.90 -6.18 14.42
CA ALA A 62 13.20 -6.98 15.60
C ALA A 62 13.46 -8.46 15.34
N TRP A 63 14.37 -8.87 14.45
CA TRP A 63 14.75 -10.30 14.33
C TRP A 63 16.26 -10.62 14.36
N TRP A 64 17.13 -9.64 14.63
CA TRP A 64 18.58 -9.84 14.59
C TRP A 64 19.31 -8.85 15.50
N LYS A 65 19.26 -9.13 16.80
CA LYS A 65 20.33 -8.88 17.77
C LYS A 65 20.40 -10.05 18.73
#